data_AF-A0A3C1ZD85-F1
#
_entry.id   AF-A0A3C1ZD85-F1
#
_cell.length_a   1.000
_cell.length_b   1.000
_cell.length_c   1.000
_cell.angle_alpha   90.00
_cell.angle_beta   90.00
_cell.angle_gamma   90.00
#
_symmetry.space_group_name_H-M   'P 1'
#
loop_
_entity.id
_entity.type
_entity.pdbx_description
1 polymer ?
#
loop_
_entity_poly.entity_id
_entity_poly.type
_entity_poly.pdbx_seq_one_letter_code
_entity_poly.pdbx_strand_id
1 'polypeptide(L)' 'MNDISEILRELLDRYGNSNRLDREFDRMLQADEILREDYDEWCDVHGYSLATGYRDYIDEFVESQDSIWDNYKEFGNEI' A
#
# COMPACT_ATOMS: atom_id res chain seq x y z
N MET A 1 -0.42 9.72 15.40
CA MET A 1 -0.88 9.82 14.00
C MET A 1 0.23 9.29 13.14
N ASN A 2 0.09 8.03 12.78
CA ASN A 2 0.94 7.41 11.78
C ASN A 2 0.56 7.96 10.41
N ASP A 3 1.56 8.28 9.59
CA ASP A 3 1.29 8.70 8.22
C ASP A 3 1.16 7.46 7.35
N ILE A 4 -0.08 7.00 7.17
CA ILE A 4 -0.42 5.77 6.42
C ILE A 4 0.20 5.80 5.01
N SER A 5 0.23 6.98 4.38
CA SER A 5 0.83 7.15 3.07
C SER A 5 2.33 6.87 3.06
N GLU A 6 3.06 7.26 4.11
CA GLU A 6 4.49 6.93 4.27
C GLU A 6 4.70 5.44 4.52
N ILE A 7 3.90 4.83 5.40
CA ILE A 7 3.98 3.38 5.68
C ILE A 7 3.77 2.56 4.41
N LEU A 8 2.74 2.89 3.63
CA LEU A 8 2.46 2.21 2.37
C LEU A 8 3.60 2.39 1.35
N ARG A 9 4.23 3.56 1.30
CA ARG A 9 5.41 3.79 0.43
C ARG A 9 6.62 2.98 0.89
N GLU A 10 6.88 2.91 2.19
CA GLU A 10 7.98 2.10 2.72
C GLU A 10 7.76 0.61 2.43
N LEU A 11 6.52 0.13 2.57
CA LEU A 11 6.16 -1.24 2.25
C LEU A 11 6.27 -1.52 0.74
N LEU A 12 5.88 -0.56 -0.10
CA LEU A 12 6.02 -0.65 -1.55
C LEU A 12 7.49 -0.69 -1.98
N ASP A 13 8.34 0.15 -1.42
CA ASP A 13 9.78 0.15 -1.71
C ASP A 13 10.43 -1.19 -1.32
N ARG A 14 10.00 -1.77 -0.19
CA ARG A 14 10.60 -2.98 0.36
C ARG A 14 10.13 -4.27 -0.30
N TYR A 15 8.86 -4.35 -0.71
CA TYR A 15 8.23 -5.59 -1.21
C TYR A 15 7.75 -5.50 -2.66
N GLY A 16 7.75 -4.31 -3.26
CA GLY A 16 7.10 -4.04 -4.54
C GLY A 16 5.58 -4.23 -4.48
N ASN A 17 4.90 -4.06 -5.62
CA ASN A 17 3.48 -4.37 -5.77
C ASN A 17 3.27 -5.90 -5.87
N SER A 18 3.57 -6.62 -4.78
CA SER A 18 3.44 -8.07 -4.71
C SER A 18 2.49 -8.47 -3.59
N ASN A 19 1.92 -9.69 -3.67
CA ASN A 19 1.07 -10.26 -2.61
C ASN A 19 1.75 -10.32 -1.23
N ARG A 20 3.06 -10.10 -1.13
CA ARG A 20 3.77 -10.00 0.15
C ARG A 20 3.47 -8.67 0.87
N LEU A 21 3.27 -7.59 0.12
CA LEU A 21 2.90 -6.29 0.66
C LEU A 21 1.53 -6.38 1.35
N ASP A 22 0.51 -6.91 0.66
CA ASP A 22 -0.83 -7.13 1.22
C ASP A 22 -0.78 -7.82 2.59
N ARG A 23 -0.02 -8.92 2.66
CA ARG A 23 0.06 -9.77 3.86
C ARG A 23 0.81 -9.09 5.00
N GLU A 24 1.88 -8.36 4.68
CA GLU A 24 2.63 -7.65 5.71
C GLU A 24 1.85 -6.46 6.25
N PHE A 25 1.15 -5.72 5.39
CA PHE A 25 0.30 -4.61 5.82
C PHE A 25 -0.87 -5.12 6.69
N ASP A 26 -1.55 -6.18 6.27
CA ASP A 26 -2.62 -6.81 7.06
C ASP A 26 -2.10 -7.31 8.41
N ARG A 27 -0.89 -7.89 8.45
CA ARG A 27 -0.23 -8.28 9.69
C ARG A 27 0.07 -7.09 10.60
N MET A 28 0.51 -5.96 10.03
CA MET A 28 0.76 -4.73 10.80
C MET A 28 -0.55 -4.19 11.40
N LEU A 29 -1.65 -4.17 10.64
CA LEU A 29 -2.97 -3.74 11.12
C LEU A 29 -3.52 -4.66 12.23
N GLN A 30 -3.25 -5.97 12.16
CA GLN A 30 -3.63 -6.90 13.22
C GLN A 30 -2.75 -6.79 14.47
N ALA A 31 -1.48 -6.40 14.31
CA ALA A 31 -0.53 -6.29 15.40
C ALA A 31 -0.63 -4.96 16.15
N ASP A 32 -1.09 -3.90 15.48
CA ASP A 32 -1.20 -2.55 16.02
C ASP A 32 -2.60 -1.97 15.77
N GLU A 33 -3.40 -1.92 16.84
CA GLU A 33 -4.76 -1.39 16.79
C GLU A 33 -4.80 0.10 16.47
N ILE A 34 -3.80 0.88 16.89
CA ILE A 34 -3.71 2.31 16.61
C ILE A 34 -3.45 2.52 15.12
N LEU A 35 -2.57 1.70 14.52
CA LEU A 35 -2.33 1.74 13.09
C LEU A 35 -3.60 1.42 12.28
N ARG A 36 -4.43 0.50 12.79
CA ARG A 36 -5.71 0.17 12.18
C ARG A 36 -6.70 1.32 12.24
N GLU A 37 -6.79 2.01 13.37
CA GLU A 37 -7.63 3.22 13.51
C GLU A 37 -7.13 4.35 12.60
N ASP A 38 -5.82 4.60 12.58
CA ASP A 38 -5.21 5.60 11.68
C ASP A 38 -5.48 5.25 10.20
N TYR A 39 -5.48 3.96 9.82
CA TYR A 39 -5.82 3.50 8.46
C TYR A 39 -7.30 3.69 8.12
N ASP A 40 -8.21 3.48 9.07
CA ASP A 40 -9.65 3.71 8.89
C ASP A 40 -9.94 5.18 8.66
N GLU A 41 -9.40 6.06 9.50
CA GLU A 41 -9.52 7.52 9.32
C GLU A 41 -8.92 7.96 7.98
N TRP A 42 -7.75 7.42 7.62
CA TRP A 42 -7.11 7.74 6.36
C TRP A 42 -7.96 7.30 5.15
N CYS A 43 -8.59 6.13 5.21
CA CYS A 43 -9.51 5.68 4.17
C CYS A 43 -10.72 6.62 4.04
N ASP A 44 -11.33 7.02 5.16
CA ASP A 44 -12.49 7.93 5.17
C ASP A 44 -12.13 9.31 4.59
N VAL A 45 -10.98 9.86 4.98
CA VAL A 45 -10.50 11.17 4.51
C VAL A 45 -10.21 11.19 3.01
N HIS A 46 -9.63 10.11 2.48
CA HIS A 46 -9.26 10.02 1.07
C HIS A 46 -10.38 9.46 0.18
N GLY A 47 -11.47 8.94 0.76
CA GLY A 47 -12.58 8.33 0.03
C GLY A 47 -12.28 6.90 -0.44
N TYR A 48 -11.30 6.24 0.18
CA TYR A 48 -10.97 4.85 -0.08
C TYR A 48 -11.81 3.90 0.77
N SER A 49 -11.99 2.68 0.28
CA SER A 49 -12.60 1.61 1.07
C SER A 49 -11.55 0.96 1.96
N LEU A 50 -11.84 0.66 3.22
CA LEU A 50 -10.95 -0.12 4.10
C LEU A 50 -10.39 -1.40 3.45
N ALA A 51 -11.21 -2.09 2.66
CA ALA A 51 -10.85 -3.39 2.07
C ALA A 51 -9.90 -3.26 0.87
N THR A 52 -9.95 -2.13 0.14
CA THR A 52 -9.18 -1.95 -1.11
C THR A 52 -8.30 -0.72 -1.10
N GLY A 53 -8.38 0.12 -0.07
CA GLY A 53 -7.82 1.47 -0.07
C GLY A 53 -6.31 1.51 -0.20
N TYR A 54 -5.62 0.54 0.40
CA TYR A 54 -4.19 0.37 0.14
C TYR A 54 -3.92 0.05 -1.35
N ARG A 55 -4.67 -0.85 -2.00
CA ARG A 55 -4.46 -1.21 -3.41
C ARG A 55 -4.78 -0.04 -4.31
N ASP A 56 -5.91 0.62 -4.06
CA ASP A 56 -6.35 1.78 -4.81
C ASP A 56 -5.27 2.89 -4.75
N TYR A 57 -4.69 3.13 -3.57
CA TYR A 57 -3.58 4.07 -3.41
C TYR A 57 -2.29 3.64 -4.08
N ILE A 58 -1.90 2.37 -3.98
CA ILE A 58 -0.68 1.88 -4.65
C ILE A 58 -0.83 1.96 -6.16
N ASP A 59 -1.99 1.59 -6.70
CA ASP A 59 -2.29 1.68 -8.13
C ASP A 59 -2.26 3.14 -8.59
N GLU A 60 -2.94 4.05 -7.89
CA GLU A 60 -2.88 5.50 -8.18
C GLU A 60 -1.46 6.06 -8.05
N PHE A 61 -0.69 5.64 -7.06
CA PHE A 61 0.68 6.09 -6.84
C PHE A 61 1.63 5.61 -7.94
N VAL A 62 1.49 4.35 -8.37
CA VAL A 62 2.27 3.76 -9.47
C VAL A 62 1.93 4.42 -10.80
N GLU A 63 0.63 4.62 -11.09
CA GLU A 63 0.18 5.33 -12.28
C GLU A 63 0.62 6.80 -12.28
N SER A 64 0.62 7.46 -11.12
CA SER A 64 1.14 8.83 -10.98
C SER A 64 2.67 8.91 -11.12
N GLN A 65 3.41 7.82 -10.92
CA GLN A 65 4.88 7.77 -10.97
C GLN A 65 5.42 6.99 -12.20
N ASP A 66 4.68 7.05 -13.31
CA ASP A 66 4.86 6.35 -14.60
C ASP A 66 6.31 6.26 -15.16
N SER A 67 7.28 7.03 -14.67
CA SER A 67 8.68 6.97 -15.12
C SER A 67 9.64 6.13 -14.27
N ILE A 68 9.34 5.84 -12.99
CA ILE A 68 10.25 5.09 -12.09
C ILE A 68 9.82 3.62 -11.97
N TRP A 69 8.52 3.36 -11.93
CA TRP A 69 7.97 2.03 -11.63
C TRP A 69 7.76 1.15 -12.86
N ASP A 70 7.87 1.69 -14.07
CA ASP A 70 7.87 0.91 -15.32
C ASP A 70 8.98 -0.16 -15.33
N ASN A 71 10.08 0.04 -14.58
CA ASN A 71 11.13 -0.98 -14.37
C ASN A 71 10.73 -2.12 -13.40
N TYR A 72 9.72 -1.93 -12.53
CA TYR A 72 9.33 -2.93 -11.53
C TYR A 72 8.23 -3.89 -12.03
N LYS A 73 7.47 -3.51 -13.08
CA LYS A 73 6.48 -4.40 -13.74
C LYS A 73 7.13 -5.59 -14.48
N GLU A 74 8.44 -5.57 -14.72
CA GLU A 74 9.13 -6.64 -15.46
C GLU A 74 9.42 -7.92 -14.64
N PHE A 75 9.23 -7.94 -13.31
CA PHE A 75 9.55 -9.11 -12.46
C PHE A 75 8.34 -9.95 -12.01
N GLY A 76 7.19 -9.78 -12.65
CA GLY A 76 5.95 -10.49 -12.30
C GLY A 76 5.51 -11.59 -13.26
N ASN A 77 6.30 -11.92 -14.30
CA ASN A 77 5.83 -12.87 -15.31
C ASN A 77 6.95 -13.65 -15.99
N GLU A 78 7.68 -14.50 -15.25
CA GLU A 78 8.41 -15.62 -15.84
C GLU A 78 8.37 -16.87 -14.94
N ILE A 79 7.64 -17.88 -15.47
CA ILE A 79 7.61 -19.34 -15.23
C ILE A 79 6.88 -19.89 -13.98
#